data_AF-A0A0P9D9J0-F1
#
_entry.id   AF-A0A0P9D9J0-F1
#
_cell.length_a   1.000
_cell.length_b   1.000
_cell.length_c   1.000
_cell.angle_alpha   90.00
_cell.angle_beta   90.00
_cell.angle_gamma   90.00
#
_symmetry.space_group_name_H-M   'P 1'
#
loop_
_entity.id
_entity.type
_entity.pdbx_description
1 polymer ?
#
loop_
_entity_poly.entity_id
_entity_poly.type
_entity_poly.pdbx_seq_one_letter_code
_entity_poly.pdbx_strand_id
1 'polypeptide(L)'
;RKIQGSVRSDAVPKGEWEMHVDRMGQEYGVPNVRYRDIAPLTLESPSFNRAAEGVERPLQEFEQQMVDLVSTFAAETDSAKQKEMMKTYQKLHTENVYTLGVVIGRYALGMSKTLKNVPIAAPAFFYQWDYNNFIPEQMWIPAADQGKVPETQQKVIPQYKKA
;
A
#
# COMPACT_ATOMS: atom_id res chain seq x y z
N ARG A 1 -21.24 -19.11 11.38
CA ARG A 1 -19.99 -19.76 10.92
C ARG A 1 -18.88 -18.73 11.10
N LYS A 2 -17.98 -18.86 12.09
CA LYS A 2 -16.81 -17.97 12.18
C LYS A 2 -15.96 -18.25 10.95
N ILE A 3 -15.71 -17.23 10.13
CA ILE A 3 -14.78 -17.34 9.01
C ILE A 3 -13.40 -17.41 9.66
N GLN A 4 -12.83 -18.61 9.72
CA GLN A 4 -11.47 -18.80 10.18
C GLN A 4 -10.51 -18.37 9.05
N GLY A 5 -9.45 -17.64 9.41
CA GLY A 5 -8.44 -17.21 8.45
C GLY A 5 -7.81 -18.40 7.72
N SER A 6 -7.24 -18.14 6.55
CA SER A 6 -6.42 -19.17 5.90
C SER A 6 -5.18 -19.44 6.75
N VAL A 7 -4.60 -20.65 6.67
CA VAL A 7 -3.33 -20.98 7.36
C VAL A 7 -2.25 -19.94 7.06
N ARG A 8 -2.21 -19.41 5.82
CA ARG A 8 -1.32 -18.33 5.41
C ARG A 8 -1.57 -17.03 6.18
N SER A 9 -2.84 -16.69 6.43
CA SER A 9 -3.23 -15.45 7.14
C SER A 9 -2.74 -15.42 8.58
N ASP A 10 -2.53 -16.59 9.19
CA ASP A 10 -2.01 -16.69 10.56
C ASP A 10 -0.47 -16.79 10.57
N ALA A 11 0.13 -17.51 9.62
CA ALA A 11 1.58 -17.75 9.59
C ALA A 11 2.40 -16.50 9.23
N VAL A 12 1.93 -15.68 8.28
CA VAL A 12 2.68 -14.49 7.82
C VAL A 12 2.86 -13.47 8.95
N PRO A 13 1.81 -13.07 9.71
CA PRO A 13 1.99 -12.14 10.81
C PRO A 13 2.80 -12.69 11.98
N LYS A 14 2.89 -14.02 12.14
CA LYS A 14 3.70 -14.64 13.19
C LYS A 14 5.18 -14.78 12.84
N GLY A 15 5.56 -14.56 11.58
CA GLY A 15 6.93 -14.82 11.13
C GLY A 15 7.24 -16.33 11.00
N GLU A 16 6.22 -17.18 10.88
CA GLU A 16 6.37 -18.64 10.73
C GLU A 16 6.68 -19.00 9.26
N TRP A 17 7.77 -18.44 8.72
CA TRP A 17 8.23 -18.65 7.34
C TRP A 17 9.74 -18.43 7.22
N GLU A 18 10.39 -19.17 6.32
CA GLU A 18 11.80 -18.93 5.95
C GLU A 18 11.92 -17.89 4.82
N MET A 19 11.03 -18.01 3.83
CA MET A 19 10.84 -17.05 2.76
C MET A 19 9.35 -16.92 2.48
N HIS A 20 8.91 -15.71 2.12
CA HIS A 20 7.53 -15.47 1.69
C HIS A 20 7.53 -14.63 0.41
N VAL A 21 6.63 -14.98 -0.51
CA VAL A 21 6.36 -14.16 -1.69
C VAL A 21 5.17 -13.27 -1.37
N ASP A 22 5.37 -11.96 -1.51
CA ASP A 22 4.32 -10.99 -1.31
C ASP A 22 4.26 -9.97 -2.45
N ARG A 23 3.08 -9.39 -2.64
CA ARG A 23 2.94 -8.20 -3.47
C ARG A 23 3.19 -7.00 -2.58
N MET A 24 4.38 -6.42 -2.73
CA MET A 24 4.75 -5.19 -2.04
C MET A 24 3.70 -4.09 -2.26
N GLY A 25 3.57 -3.26 -1.24
CA GLY A 25 2.57 -2.22 -1.19
C GLY A 25 2.94 -1.01 -2.04
N GLN A 26 2.32 0.12 -1.72
CA GLN A 26 2.53 1.39 -2.41
C GLN A 26 3.85 2.09 -2.02
N GLU A 27 4.52 1.61 -0.98
CA GLU A 27 5.66 2.27 -0.34
C GLU A 27 6.83 2.59 -1.27
N TYR A 28 7.09 1.75 -2.27
CA TYR A 28 8.12 2.00 -3.27
C TYR A 28 7.69 3.01 -4.35
N GLY A 29 6.37 3.19 -4.55
CA GLY A 29 5.82 4.16 -5.51
C GLY A 29 5.63 5.55 -4.92
N VAL A 30 5.34 5.63 -3.62
CA VAL A 30 5.08 6.89 -2.88
C VAL A 30 5.85 6.93 -1.56
N PRO A 31 7.19 6.80 -1.58
CA PRO A 31 8.00 6.71 -0.36
C PRO A 31 7.85 7.94 0.54
N ASN A 32 7.56 9.11 -0.02
CA ASN A 32 7.31 10.33 0.73
C ASN A 32 6.06 10.27 1.64
N VAL A 33 5.04 9.47 1.27
CA VAL A 33 3.82 9.30 2.07
C VAL A 33 3.92 8.05 2.94
N ARG A 34 4.65 7.03 2.49
CA ARG A 34 4.77 5.71 3.13
C ARG A 34 6.20 5.40 3.58
N TYR A 35 6.94 6.41 4.02
CA TYR A 35 8.34 6.26 4.42
C TYR A 35 8.53 5.23 5.56
N ARG A 36 7.51 5.05 6.40
CA ARG A 36 7.53 4.06 7.50
C ARG A 36 7.63 2.61 7.00
N ASP A 37 7.19 2.35 5.78
CA ASP A 37 7.06 1.01 5.21
C ASP A 37 8.30 0.59 4.40
N ILE A 38 9.26 1.50 4.19
CA ILE A 38 10.50 1.22 3.42
C ILE A 38 11.74 0.97 4.31
N ALA A 39 11.64 1.16 5.62
CA ALA A 39 12.74 0.92 6.55
C ALA A 39 12.22 0.47 7.92
N PRO A 40 13.06 -0.21 8.75
CA PRO A 40 12.64 -0.78 10.02
C PRO A 40 12.44 0.26 11.14
N LEU A 41 11.57 1.25 10.89
CA LEU A 41 11.30 2.38 11.79
C LEU A 41 10.34 2.04 12.93
N THR A 42 9.50 1.02 12.77
CA THR A 42 8.55 0.58 13.81
C THR A 42 8.51 -0.94 13.92
N LEU A 43 7.97 -1.47 15.02
CA LEU A 43 7.93 -2.92 15.28
C LEU A 43 7.26 -3.74 14.16
N GLU A 44 6.32 -3.14 13.43
CA GLU A 44 5.56 -3.84 12.40
C GLU A 44 5.99 -3.53 10.96
N SER A 45 6.89 -2.57 10.78
CA SER A 45 7.33 -2.11 9.46
C SER A 45 8.85 -2.26 9.29
N PRO A 46 9.34 -2.63 8.09
CA PRO A 46 8.55 -3.13 6.95
C PRO A 46 7.93 -4.50 7.26
N SER A 47 6.93 -4.92 6.49
CA SER A 47 6.17 -6.16 6.76
C SER A 47 7.04 -7.43 6.83
N PHE A 48 8.18 -7.41 6.14
CA PHE A 48 9.15 -8.50 6.07
C PHE A 48 10.28 -8.39 7.11
N ASN A 49 10.40 -7.29 7.85
CA ASN A 49 11.33 -7.15 8.98
C ASN A 49 10.60 -6.61 10.22
N ARG A 50 9.93 -7.52 10.93
CA ARG A 50 9.12 -7.23 12.12
C ARG A 50 9.87 -7.61 13.40
N ALA A 51 9.55 -6.94 14.49
CA ALA A 51 10.06 -7.24 15.83
C ALA A 51 8.91 -7.32 16.83
N ALA A 52 9.11 -8.10 17.90
CA ALA A 52 8.15 -8.18 19.00
C ALA A 52 8.38 -7.05 20.01
N GLU A 53 7.34 -6.69 20.76
CA GLU A 53 7.45 -5.72 21.85
C GLU A 53 8.44 -6.23 22.92
N GLY A 54 9.29 -5.33 23.41
CA GLY A 54 10.32 -5.64 24.41
C GLY A 54 11.50 -6.47 23.88
N VAL A 55 11.53 -6.78 22.58
CA VAL A 55 12.65 -7.47 21.93
C VAL A 55 13.44 -6.49 21.08
N GLU A 56 14.75 -6.41 21.31
CA GLU A 56 15.65 -5.63 20.46
C GLU A 56 15.68 -6.24 19.05
N ARG A 57 15.42 -5.41 18.03
CA ARG A 57 15.51 -5.82 16.63
C ARG A 57 16.99 -5.83 16.22
N PRO A 58 17.59 -6.99 15.91
CA PRO A 58 18.98 -7.03 15.47
C PRO A 58 19.08 -6.50 14.03
N LEU A 59 19.42 -5.23 13.87
CA LEU A 59 19.64 -4.61 12.58
C LEU A 59 21.07 -4.84 12.09
N GLN A 60 21.21 -5.18 10.82
CA GLN A 60 22.51 -5.15 10.14
C GLN A 60 22.94 -3.69 9.91
N GLU A 61 24.23 -3.48 9.65
CA GLU A 61 24.79 -2.13 9.47
C GLU A 61 24.08 -1.34 8.36
N PHE A 62 23.77 -1.98 7.23
CA PHE A 62 23.06 -1.32 6.12
C PHE A 62 21.60 -0.98 6.48
N GLU A 63 20.96 -1.77 7.35
CA GLU A 63 19.58 -1.51 7.79
C GLU A 63 19.55 -0.31 8.74
N GLN A 64 20.56 -0.15 9.60
CA GLN A 64 20.71 1.05 10.40
C GLN A 64 20.92 2.28 9.51
N GLN A 65 21.76 2.18 8.47
CA GLN A 65 21.93 3.25 7.49
C GLN A 65 20.61 3.61 6.79
N MET A 66 19.77 2.62 6.47
CA MET A 66 18.44 2.87 5.92
C MET A 66 17.52 3.57 6.92
N VAL A 67 17.51 3.16 8.19
CA VAL A 67 16.72 3.81 9.26
C VAL A 67 17.08 5.29 9.37
N ASP A 68 18.38 5.60 9.43
CA ASP A 68 18.87 6.97 9.57
C ASP A 68 18.52 7.81 8.33
N LEU A 69 18.74 7.24 7.14
CA LEU A 69 18.43 7.88 5.87
C LEU A 69 16.94 8.18 5.72
N VAL A 70 16.08 7.21 6.03
CA VAL A 70 14.62 7.34 5.88
C VAL A 70 14.03 8.29 6.92
N SER A 71 14.57 8.29 8.15
CA SER A 71 14.19 9.27 9.17
C SER A 71 14.52 10.70 8.74
N THR A 72 15.68 10.90 8.11
CA THR A 72 16.07 12.21 7.55
C THR A 72 15.21 12.58 6.34
N PHE A 73 14.96 11.63 5.44
CA PHE A 73 14.11 11.80 4.26
C PHE A 73 12.70 12.24 4.63
N ALA A 74 12.11 11.69 5.70
CA ALA A 74 10.77 12.06 6.17
C ALA A 74 10.65 13.52 6.62
N ALA A 75 11.76 14.14 7.06
CA ALA A 75 11.82 15.53 7.49
C ALA A 75 12.29 16.50 6.38
N GLU A 76 12.82 15.97 5.28
CA GLU A 76 13.34 16.78 4.18
C GLU A 76 12.21 17.36 3.32
N THR A 77 12.28 18.65 3.01
CA THR A 77 11.28 19.37 2.22
C THR A 77 11.71 19.65 0.78
N ASP A 78 13.01 19.57 0.50
CA ASP A 78 13.58 19.76 -0.83
C ASP A 78 13.49 18.46 -1.66
N SER A 79 12.71 18.52 -2.74
CA SER A 79 12.49 17.37 -3.62
C SER A 79 13.75 16.89 -4.33
N ALA A 80 14.72 17.77 -4.61
CA ALA A 80 15.99 17.39 -5.21
C ALA A 80 16.84 16.58 -4.23
N LYS A 81 16.86 16.98 -2.95
CA LYS A 81 17.54 16.22 -1.90
C LYS A 81 16.86 14.88 -1.61
N GLN A 82 15.53 14.89 -1.53
CA GLN A 82 14.74 13.65 -1.41
C GLN A 82 15.07 12.65 -2.52
N LYS A 83 15.21 13.12 -3.77
CA LYS A 83 15.62 12.28 -4.90
C LYS A 83 17.00 11.67 -4.70
N GLU A 84 18.00 12.45 -4.28
CA GLU A 84 19.34 11.91 -4.02
C GLU A 84 19.34 10.90 -2.85
N MET A 85 18.57 11.17 -1.79
CA MET A 85 18.37 10.21 -0.70
C MET A 85 17.77 8.89 -1.19
N MET A 86 16.76 8.93 -2.06
CA MET A 86 16.15 7.71 -2.60
C MET A 86 17.08 6.94 -3.54
N LYS A 87 18.05 7.58 -4.19
CA LYS A 87 19.12 6.87 -4.91
C LYS A 87 20.01 6.08 -3.95
N THR A 88 20.41 6.70 -2.83
CA THR A 88 21.19 6.03 -1.79
C THR A 88 20.40 4.88 -1.17
N TYR A 89 19.13 5.08 -0.87
CA TYR A 89 18.24 4.04 -0.39
C TYR A 89 18.18 2.86 -1.37
N GLN A 90 17.94 3.14 -2.66
CA GLN A 90 17.88 2.11 -3.69
C GLN A 90 19.19 1.31 -3.75
N LYS A 91 20.34 1.99 -3.69
CA LYS A 91 21.66 1.35 -3.69
C LYS A 91 21.80 0.39 -2.51
N LEU A 92 21.57 0.88 -1.29
CA LEU A 92 21.63 0.07 -0.06
C LEU A 92 20.69 -1.14 -0.17
N HIS A 93 19.48 -0.93 -0.66
CA HIS A 93 18.47 -1.97 -0.77
C HIS A 93 18.84 -3.05 -1.76
N THR A 94 19.38 -2.67 -2.93
CA THR A 94 19.71 -3.65 -3.97
C THR A 94 21.06 -4.34 -3.75
N GLU A 95 22.08 -3.64 -3.26
CA GLU A 95 23.40 -4.24 -3.03
C GLU A 95 23.38 -5.26 -1.89
N ASN A 96 22.54 -5.03 -0.87
CA ASN A 96 22.38 -5.95 0.26
C ASN A 96 21.23 -6.95 0.07
N VAL A 97 20.56 -6.95 -1.09
CA VAL A 97 19.46 -7.86 -1.41
C VAL A 97 18.37 -7.85 -0.33
N TYR A 98 17.96 -6.65 0.11
CA TYR A 98 17.04 -6.53 1.26
C TYR A 98 15.69 -7.20 1.01
N THR A 99 15.24 -7.18 -0.25
CA THR A 99 14.22 -8.08 -0.77
C THR A 99 14.63 -8.60 -2.14
N LEU A 100 14.18 -9.80 -2.51
CA LEU A 100 14.40 -10.38 -3.83
C LEU A 100 13.27 -9.97 -4.80
N GLY A 101 13.59 -9.11 -5.77
CA GLY A 101 12.64 -8.71 -6.80
C GLY A 101 12.33 -9.85 -7.79
N VAL A 102 11.04 -10.18 -7.95
CA VAL A 102 10.60 -11.28 -8.85
C VAL A 102 10.07 -10.74 -10.18
N VAL A 103 8.99 -9.94 -10.14
CA VAL A 103 8.37 -9.31 -11.32
C VAL A 103 7.80 -7.95 -10.94
N ILE A 104 7.93 -6.96 -11.84
CA ILE A 104 7.25 -5.67 -11.73
C ILE A 104 6.14 -5.62 -12.80
N GLY A 105 4.90 -5.46 -12.35
CA GLY A 105 3.72 -5.38 -13.23
C GLY A 105 3.09 -3.99 -13.24
N ARG A 106 2.45 -3.63 -14.35
CA ARG A 106 1.57 -2.45 -14.43
C ARG A 106 0.12 -2.88 -14.24
N TYR A 107 -0.60 -2.16 -13.38
CA TYR A 107 -2.02 -2.42 -13.12
C TYR A 107 -2.88 -1.48 -13.94
N ALA A 108 -3.87 -2.04 -14.64
CA ALA A 108 -4.90 -1.28 -15.31
C ALA A 108 -6.13 -1.15 -14.40
N LEU A 109 -6.78 0.02 -14.46
CA LEU A 109 -8.08 0.23 -13.82
C LEU A 109 -9.19 -0.13 -14.81
N GLY A 110 -9.90 -1.22 -14.54
CA GLY A 110 -11.07 -1.63 -15.32
C GLY A 110 -12.34 -0.96 -14.80
N MET A 111 -12.99 -0.14 -15.63
CA MET A 111 -14.22 0.57 -15.25
C MET A 111 -15.34 0.29 -16.26
N SER A 112 -16.59 0.33 -15.79
CA SER A 112 -17.75 0.28 -16.69
C SER A 112 -17.77 1.50 -17.62
N LYS A 113 -18.10 1.29 -18.89
CA LYS A 113 -18.27 2.37 -19.88
C LYS A 113 -19.44 3.31 -19.54
N THR A 114 -20.36 2.87 -18.69
CA THR A 114 -21.51 3.66 -18.21
C THR A 114 -21.10 4.74 -17.21
N LEU A 115 -19.98 4.53 -16.48
CA LEU A 115 -19.49 5.50 -15.50
C LEU A 115 -18.86 6.71 -16.20
N LYS A 116 -19.19 7.89 -15.69
CA LYS A 116 -18.65 9.18 -16.13
C LYS A 116 -17.93 9.84 -14.97
N ASN A 117 -17.15 10.87 -15.33
CA ASN A 117 -16.28 11.60 -14.40
C ASN A 117 -15.16 10.74 -13.78
N VAL A 118 -14.73 9.69 -14.48
CA VAL A 118 -13.52 8.94 -14.12
C VAL A 118 -12.30 9.76 -14.55
N PRO A 119 -11.36 10.11 -13.64
CA PRO A 119 -10.16 10.84 -14.01
C PRO A 119 -9.33 10.09 -15.06
N ILE A 120 -8.83 10.82 -16.05
CA ILE A 120 -7.93 10.26 -17.05
C ILE A 120 -6.68 9.76 -16.34
N ALA A 121 -6.25 8.54 -16.68
CA ALA A 121 -5.09 7.87 -16.09
C ALA A 121 -5.15 7.65 -14.58
N ALA A 122 -6.35 7.57 -13.99
CA ALA A 122 -6.52 7.17 -12.60
C ALA A 122 -5.80 5.82 -12.33
N PRO A 123 -4.80 5.78 -11.43
CA PRO A 123 -4.05 4.56 -11.17
C PRO A 123 -4.89 3.60 -10.33
N ALA A 124 -4.83 2.32 -10.64
CA ALA A 124 -5.43 1.28 -9.78
C ALA A 124 -4.67 1.15 -8.44
N PHE A 125 -3.38 1.48 -8.41
CA PHE A 125 -2.51 1.29 -7.25
C PHE A 125 -1.40 2.35 -7.23
N PHE A 126 -1.52 3.38 -6.38
CA PHE A 126 -0.48 4.41 -6.24
C PHE A 126 -0.41 5.03 -4.84
N TYR A 127 -1.28 5.99 -4.47
CA TYR A 127 -1.35 6.48 -3.08
C TYR A 127 -2.22 5.56 -2.21
N GLN A 128 -3.30 5.07 -2.80
CA GLN A 128 -4.23 4.11 -2.22
C GLN A 128 -4.59 3.03 -3.25
N TRP A 129 -5.55 2.17 -2.90
CA TRP A 129 -6.24 1.28 -3.84
C TRP A 129 -7.32 2.03 -4.61
N ASP A 130 -7.44 1.72 -5.89
CA ASP A 130 -8.60 2.00 -6.76
C ASP A 130 -9.55 3.10 -6.28
N TYR A 131 -10.55 2.76 -5.48
CA TYR A 131 -11.66 3.57 -5.01
C TYR A 131 -11.21 4.87 -4.33
N ASN A 132 -10.04 4.85 -3.70
CA ASN A 132 -9.47 5.98 -2.97
C ASN A 132 -8.43 6.76 -3.79
N ASN A 133 -8.09 6.31 -5.01
CA ASN A 133 -7.27 7.09 -5.95
C ASN A 133 -8.13 8.03 -6.81
N PHE A 134 -9.45 7.92 -6.74
CA PHE A 134 -10.42 8.83 -7.35
C PHE A 134 -11.49 9.21 -6.33
N ILE A 135 -12.42 10.11 -6.71
CA ILE A 135 -13.51 10.56 -5.84
C ILE A 135 -14.82 9.93 -6.34
N PRO A 136 -15.21 8.76 -5.83
CA PRO A 136 -16.33 7.98 -6.36
C PRO A 136 -17.68 8.69 -6.19
N GLU A 137 -17.81 9.56 -5.18
CA GLU A 137 -19.01 10.37 -4.94
C GLU A 137 -19.26 11.39 -6.06
N GLN A 138 -18.25 11.70 -6.87
CA GLN A 138 -18.37 12.57 -8.04
C GLN A 138 -18.67 11.80 -9.33
N MET A 139 -18.69 10.46 -9.30
CA MET A 139 -19.04 9.65 -10.45
C MET A 139 -20.55 9.65 -10.67
N TRP A 140 -20.95 9.51 -11.93
CA TRP A 140 -22.36 9.44 -12.31
C TRP A 140 -22.56 8.56 -13.53
N ILE A 141 -23.81 8.16 -13.75
CA ILE A 141 -24.24 7.37 -14.91
C ILE A 141 -25.28 8.20 -15.67
N PRO A 142 -25.14 8.35 -17.01
CA PRO A 142 -26.10 9.09 -17.82
C PRO A 142 -27.50 8.50 -17.69
N ALA A 143 -28.54 9.34 -17.73
CA ALA A 143 -29.94 8.90 -17.59
C ALA A 143 -30.31 7.75 -18.53
N ALA A 144 -29.82 7.77 -19.77
CA ALA A 144 -30.05 6.70 -20.76
C ALA A 144 -29.43 5.34 -20.38
N ASP A 145 -28.43 5.31 -19.50
CA ASP A 145 -27.71 4.10 -19.07
C ASP A 145 -28.12 3.62 -17.67
N GLN A 146 -28.87 4.40 -16.89
CA GLN A 146 -29.24 4.05 -15.50
C GLN A 146 -30.06 2.75 -15.42
N GLY A 147 -30.89 2.46 -16.43
CA GLY A 147 -31.64 1.20 -16.50
C GLY A 147 -30.78 -0.07 -16.63
N LYS A 148 -29.48 0.07 -16.98
CA LYS A 148 -28.54 -1.06 -17.12
C LYS A 148 -27.93 -1.49 -15.79
N VAL A 149 -28.09 -0.70 -14.74
CA VAL A 149 -27.51 -0.91 -13.40
C VAL A 149 -28.60 -0.73 -12.33
N PRO A 150 -29.59 -1.64 -12.28
CA PRO A 150 -30.72 -1.49 -11.37
C PRO A 150 -30.28 -1.55 -9.90
N GLU A 151 -30.79 -0.62 -9.09
CA GLU A 151 -30.63 -0.66 -7.64
C GLU A 151 -31.35 -1.86 -7.04
N THR A 152 -30.71 -2.53 -6.07
CA THR A 152 -31.33 -3.66 -5.35
C THR A 152 -32.36 -3.21 -4.31
N GLN A 153 -32.32 -1.95 -3.86
CA GLN A 153 -33.23 -1.36 -2.87
C GLN A 153 -33.59 0.09 -3.23
N GLN A 154 -34.38 0.27 -4.29
CA GLN A 154 -34.81 1.59 -4.74
C GLN A 154 -35.61 2.33 -3.66
N LYS A 155 -35.31 3.63 -3.48
CA LYS A 155 -36.02 4.53 -2.56
C LYS A 155 -35.93 4.12 -1.08
N VAL A 156 -34.93 3.33 -0.70
CA VAL A 156 -34.67 2.92 0.69
C VAL A 156 -33.43 3.65 1.21
N ILE A 157 -33.52 4.25 2.40
CA ILE A 157 -32.36 4.78 3.13
C ILE A 157 -31.98 3.83 4.27
N PRO A 158 -30.68 3.65 4.58
CA PRO A 158 -30.25 2.83 5.71
C PRO A 158 -30.89 3.29 7.03
N GLN A 159 -31.45 2.36 7.80
CA GLN A 159 -31.97 2.62 9.13
C GLN A 159 -31.02 2.03 10.18
N TYR A 160 -30.55 2.86 11.10
CA TYR A 160 -29.76 2.41 12.23
C TYR A 160 -30.70 2.05 13.39
N LYS A 161 -30.47 0.90 14.03
CA LYS A 161 -31.08 0.64 15.33
C LYS A 161 -30.41 1.56 16.35
N LYS A 162 -31.19 2.27 17.18
CA LYS A 162 -30.64 2.92 18.37
C LYS A 162 -29.94 1.85 19.21
N ALA A 163 -28.70 2.16 19.61
CA ALA A 163 -27.91 1.34 20.53
C ALA A 163 -28.60 1.26 21.91
#